data_AF-A0A5D2QLU9-F1
#
_entry.id   AF-A0A5D2QLU9-F1
#
_cell.length_a   1.000
_cell.length_b   1.000
_cell.length_c   1.000
_cell.angle_alpha   90.00
_cell.angle_beta   90.00
_cell.angle_gamma   90.00
#
_symmetry.space_group_name_H-M   'P 1'
#
loop_
_entity.id
_entity.type
_entity.pdbx_description
1 polymer ?
#
loop_
_entity_poly.entity_id
_entity_poly.type
_entity_poly.pdbx_seq_one_letter_code
_entity_poly.pdbx_strand_id
1 'polypeptide(L)'
;MVQGSSYICSLVQSLRSASFPSKGIYEGTKANRTEDGRILLFRPDQNATRMMHGAERLCMPSPSIQQFVDAVKETVFANKRWIPPPGKGSLYVRPLLVGTGPILGLAPAPEYTFLVYASPVRNYFKDGTAPLNLYIDEEFVRASPGGAGGVKTITNYAPVLKAISRAKDRGFSDVLYLDAVNRKYLEEVSSCNIFIVKGNRISTPAISGTILQGITRKSILEIARDHGYQVEERAIPVDDLGDADEVFCTGTAVGVAPN
;
A
#
# COMPACT_ATOMS: atom_id res chain seq x y z
N MET A 1 -8.29 -34.68 -21.18
CA MET A 1 -7.14 -34.81 -20.26
C MET A 1 -6.64 -33.41 -19.96
N VAL A 2 -7.12 -32.80 -18.88
CA VAL A 2 -6.85 -31.38 -18.54
C VAL A 2 -5.80 -31.34 -17.45
N GLN A 3 -4.53 -31.18 -17.83
CA GLN A 3 -3.43 -30.87 -16.91
C GLN A 3 -3.47 -29.38 -16.57
N GLY A 4 -4.26 -29.00 -15.57
CA GLY A 4 -4.33 -27.60 -15.10
C GLY A 4 -4.45 -27.44 -13.58
N SER A 5 -4.55 -28.54 -12.82
CA SER A 5 -4.84 -28.50 -11.39
C SER A 5 -3.63 -28.82 -10.48
N SER A 6 -2.44 -29.06 -11.04
CA SER A 6 -1.25 -29.46 -10.27
C SER A 6 -0.38 -28.30 -9.77
N TYR A 7 -0.50 -27.09 -10.33
CA TYR A 7 0.37 -25.96 -9.97
C TYR A 7 0.01 -25.30 -8.63
N ILE A 8 -1.26 -25.32 -8.22
CA ILE A 8 -1.69 -24.71 -6.95
C ILE A 8 -1.29 -25.57 -5.74
N CYS A 9 -1.24 -26.90 -5.91
CA CYS A 9 -0.91 -27.82 -4.82
C CYS A 9 0.60 -27.96 -4.59
N SER A 10 1.44 -27.77 -5.61
CA SER A 10 2.91 -27.83 -5.46
C SER A 10 3.50 -26.63 -4.73
N LEU A 11 2.86 -25.45 -4.81
CA LEU A 11 3.29 -24.24 -4.10
C LEU A 11 3.25 -24.42 -2.57
N VAL A 12 2.32 -25.24 -2.06
CA VAL A 12 2.19 -25.54 -0.62
C VAL A 12 3.26 -26.52 -0.14
N GLN A 13 3.80 -27.37 -1.01
CA GLN A 13 4.88 -28.31 -0.66
C GLN A 13 6.26 -27.66 -0.68
N SER A 14 6.54 -26.69 -1.57
CA SER A 14 7.82 -25.97 -1.60
C SER A 14 8.02 -25.04 -0.39
N LEU A 15 6.94 -24.65 0.29
CA LEU A 15 6.99 -23.87 1.54
C LEU A 15 7.44 -24.71 2.75
N ARG A 16 7.58 -26.03 2.63
CA ARG A 16 7.93 -26.93 3.75
C ARG A 16 9.42 -26.90 4.13
N SER A 17 10.27 -26.31 3.31
CA SER A 17 11.72 -26.18 3.56
C SER A 17 12.19 -24.71 3.63
N ALA A 18 11.26 -23.75 3.67
CA ALA A 18 11.58 -22.34 3.68
C ALA A 18 11.75 -21.83 5.10
N SER A 19 12.95 -21.34 5.42
CA SER A 19 13.13 -20.28 6.43
C SER A 19 12.01 -19.25 6.23
N PHE A 20 11.30 -18.86 7.30
CA PHE A 20 10.25 -17.83 7.24
C PHE A 20 10.74 -16.67 6.35
N PRO A 21 10.00 -16.27 5.29
CA PRO A 21 10.47 -15.24 4.39
C PRO A 21 10.46 -13.92 5.16
N SER A 22 11.57 -13.59 5.83
CA SER A 22 11.81 -12.31 6.50
C SER A 22 11.99 -11.18 5.50
N LYS A 23 12.02 -11.51 4.20
CA LYS A 23 12.24 -10.62 3.06
C LYS A 23 11.10 -10.78 2.07
N GLY A 24 10.20 -9.81 2.04
CA GLY A 24 9.07 -9.80 1.13
C GLY A 24 8.60 -8.39 0.82
N ILE A 25 8.36 -8.13 -0.46
CA ILE A 25 7.79 -6.89 -0.97
C ILE A 25 6.49 -7.23 -1.62
N TYR A 26 5.48 -6.41 -1.39
CA TYR A 26 4.19 -6.61 -2.03
C TYR A 26 3.65 -5.31 -2.58
N GLU A 27 2.83 -5.45 -3.61
CA GLU A 27 2.17 -4.34 -4.26
C GLU A 27 0.65 -4.45 -4.19
N GLY A 28 -0.02 -3.39 -4.61
CA GLY A 28 -1.47 -3.31 -4.54
C GLY A 28 -2.04 -2.43 -5.63
N THR A 29 -2.81 -3.05 -6.52
CA THR A 29 -3.60 -2.33 -7.53
C THR A 29 -5.00 -2.91 -7.64
N LYS A 30 -5.89 -2.22 -8.35
CA LYS A 30 -7.28 -2.62 -8.56
C LYS A 30 -7.58 -2.66 -10.04
N ALA A 31 -8.29 -3.71 -10.45
CA ALA A 31 -8.97 -3.78 -11.73
C ALA A 31 -10.46 -3.46 -11.54
N ASN A 32 -10.94 -2.45 -12.25
CA ASN A 32 -12.32 -1.99 -12.18
C ASN A 32 -13.03 -2.25 -13.52
N ARG A 33 -14.30 -2.66 -13.44
CA ARG A 33 -15.17 -2.77 -14.61
C ARG A 33 -15.90 -1.44 -14.82
N THR A 34 -15.83 -0.92 -16.02
CA THR A 34 -16.56 0.28 -16.45
C THR A 34 -17.97 -0.07 -16.93
N GLU A 35 -18.85 0.94 -17.03
CA GLU A 35 -20.21 0.79 -17.55
C GLU A 35 -20.24 0.21 -18.98
N ASP A 36 -19.27 0.58 -19.82
CA ASP A 36 -19.11 0.04 -21.17
C ASP A 36 -18.41 -1.33 -21.23
N GLY A 37 -18.18 -1.98 -20.08
CA GLY A 37 -17.64 -3.34 -19.98
C GLY A 37 -16.12 -3.46 -20.13
N ARG A 38 -15.39 -2.36 -20.35
CA ARG A 38 -13.92 -2.34 -20.29
C ARG A 38 -13.42 -2.67 -18.88
N ILE A 39 -12.17 -3.10 -18.82
CA ILE A 39 -11.46 -3.37 -17.57
C ILE A 39 -10.28 -2.42 -17.51
N LEU A 40 -10.24 -1.60 -16.45
CA LEU A 40 -9.21 -0.60 -16.26
C LEU A 40 -8.33 -0.96 -15.06
N LEU A 41 -7.02 -0.88 -15.27
CA LEU A 41 -6.00 -0.92 -14.23
C LEU A 41 -5.49 0.49 -13.97
N PHE A 42 -5.37 0.85 -12.70
CA PHE A 42 -4.89 2.18 -12.32
C PHE A 42 -3.38 2.17 -12.10
N ARG A 43 -2.64 2.84 -12.99
CA ARG A 43 -1.17 3.09 -12.93
C ARG A 43 -0.33 1.86 -12.53
N PRO A 44 -0.50 0.67 -13.15
CA PRO A 44 0.22 -0.54 -12.77
C PRO A 44 1.74 -0.43 -12.98
N ASP A 45 2.17 0.44 -13.89
CA ASP A 45 3.58 0.82 -14.11
C ASP A 45 4.19 1.47 -12.85
N GLN A 46 3.44 2.33 -12.15
CA GLN A 46 3.92 2.97 -10.92
C GLN A 46 4.04 1.96 -9.77
N ASN A 47 3.15 0.94 -9.73
CA ASN A 47 3.30 -0.18 -8.81
C ASN A 47 4.60 -0.96 -9.10
N ALA A 48 4.89 -1.22 -10.37
CA ALA A 48 6.11 -1.92 -10.79
C ALA A 48 7.37 -1.14 -10.38
N THR A 49 7.42 0.16 -10.66
CA THR A 49 8.53 1.03 -10.27
C THR A 49 8.74 1.05 -8.76
N ARG A 50 7.65 1.11 -7.96
CA ARG A 50 7.77 1.07 -6.50
C ARG A 50 8.28 -0.27 -5.98
N MET A 51 7.86 -1.39 -6.59
CA MET A 51 8.41 -2.71 -6.27
C MET A 51 9.91 -2.77 -6.59
N MET A 52 10.33 -2.25 -7.74
CA MET A 52 11.73 -2.20 -8.16
C MET A 52 12.60 -1.45 -7.16
N HIS A 53 12.21 -0.24 -6.74
CA HIS A 53 12.93 0.51 -5.70
C HIS A 53 12.96 -0.22 -4.35
N GLY A 54 11.85 -0.87 -3.98
CA GLY A 54 11.82 -1.68 -2.77
C GLY A 54 12.78 -2.87 -2.84
N ALA A 55 12.85 -3.52 -4.00
CA ALA A 55 13.67 -4.70 -4.22
C ALA A 55 15.15 -4.33 -4.12
N GLU A 56 15.55 -3.21 -4.71
CA GLU A 56 16.88 -2.62 -4.53
C GLU A 56 17.20 -2.40 -3.04
N ARG A 57 16.30 -1.77 -2.28
CA ARG A 57 16.50 -1.51 -0.84
C ARG A 57 16.69 -2.79 0.00
N LEU A 58 16.08 -3.89 -0.42
CA LEU A 58 16.14 -5.19 0.27
C LEU A 58 17.14 -6.18 -0.35
N CYS A 59 17.96 -5.73 -1.32
CA CYS A 59 18.91 -6.56 -2.05
C CYS A 59 18.25 -7.76 -2.77
N MET A 60 17.10 -7.52 -3.41
CA MET A 60 16.33 -8.51 -4.16
C MET A 60 16.36 -8.17 -5.66
N PRO A 61 16.45 -9.16 -6.57
CA PRO A 61 16.21 -8.94 -7.98
C PRO A 61 14.71 -8.67 -8.20
N SER A 62 14.38 -7.60 -8.92
CA SER A 62 12.99 -7.29 -9.29
C SER A 62 12.66 -7.75 -10.71
N PRO A 63 11.38 -8.09 -11.00
CA PRO A 63 10.92 -8.18 -12.37
C PRO A 63 11.04 -6.82 -13.06
N SER A 64 11.23 -6.81 -14.39
CA SER A 64 11.15 -5.57 -15.16
C SER A 64 9.74 -4.97 -15.06
N ILE A 65 9.62 -3.66 -15.32
CA ILE A 65 8.32 -2.97 -15.35
C ILE A 65 7.34 -3.70 -16.28
N GLN A 66 7.82 -4.13 -17.45
CA GLN A 66 7.01 -4.85 -18.42
C GLN A 66 6.55 -6.22 -17.89
N GLN A 67 7.47 -7.03 -17.34
CA GLN A 67 7.14 -8.33 -16.77
C GLN A 67 6.10 -8.23 -15.65
N PHE A 68 6.24 -7.21 -14.78
CA PHE A 68 5.28 -6.95 -13.73
C PHE A 68 3.90 -6.60 -14.30
N VAL A 69 3.84 -5.65 -15.23
CA VAL A 69 2.57 -5.17 -15.79
C VAL A 69 1.86 -6.27 -16.56
N ASP A 70 2.60 -7.10 -17.31
CA ASP A 70 2.04 -8.22 -18.06
C ASP A 70 1.50 -9.29 -17.11
N ALA A 71 2.25 -9.67 -16.07
CA ALA A 71 1.76 -10.61 -15.06
C ALA A 71 0.48 -10.11 -14.35
N VAL A 72 0.39 -8.81 -14.06
CA VAL A 72 -0.83 -8.19 -13.51
C VAL A 72 -1.98 -8.28 -14.51
N LYS A 73 -1.76 -7.94 -15.78
CA LYS A 73 -2.80 -8.00 -16.83
C LYS A 73 -3.29 -9.43 -17.06
N GLU A 74 -2.38 -10.40 -17.17
CA GLU A 74 -2.71 -11.82 -17.34
C GLU A 74 -3.52 -12.35 -16.16
N THR A 75 -3.12 -12.00 -14.93
CA THR A 75 -3.86 -12.38 -13.72
C THR A 75 -5.29 -11.83 -13.74
N VAL A 76 -5.45 -10.56 -14.12
CA VAL A 76 -6.78 -9.92 -14.23
C VAL A 76 -7.60 -10.58 -15.33
N PHE A 77 -7.00 -10.84 -16.49
CA PHE A 77 -7.68 -11.46 -17.64
C PHE A 77 -8.17 -12.87 -17.30
N ALA A 78 -7.31 -13.70 -16.71
CA ALA A 78 -7.66 -15.05 -16.25
C ALA A 78 -8.79 -15.06 -15.20
N ASN A 79 -8.94 -13.96 -14.45
CA ASN A 79 -9.93 -13.80 -13.39
C ASN A 79 -11.06 -12.82 -13.73
N LYS A 80 -11.28 -12.50 -15.02
CA LYS A 80 -12.29 -11.52 -15.47
C LYS A 80 -13.69 -11.76 -14.90
N ARG A 81 -14.08 -13.03 -14.69
CA ARG A 81 -15.38 -13.42 -14.10
C ARG A 81 -15.57 -13.00 -12.64
N TRP A 82 -14.47 -12.76 -11.91
CA TRP A 82 -14.48 -12.33 -10.52
C TRP A 82 -14.47 -10.81 -10.35
N ILE A 83 -14.30 -10.05 -11.43
CA ILE A 83 -14.34 -8.59 -11.36
C ILE A 83 -15.80 -8.15 -11.15
N PRO A 84 -16.12 -7.49 -10.01
CA PRO A 84 -17.49 -7.07 -9.71
C PRO A 84 -18.09 -6.17 -10.80
N PRO A 85 -19.43 -6.08 -10.88
CA PRO A 85 -20.11 -5.11 -11.74
C PRO A 85 -19.71 -3.66 -11.40
N PRO A 86 -19.91 -2.71 -12.33
CA PRO A 86 -19.69 -1.29 -12.09
C PRO A 86 -20.35 -0.83 -10.78
N GLY A 87 -19.63 -0.04 -10.00
CA GLY A 87 -20.10 0.49 -8.71
C GLY A 87 -20.24 -0.53 -7.57
N LYS A 88 -20.05 -1.84 -7.79
CA LYS A 88 -20.23 -2.87 -6.74
C LYS A 88 -18.93 -3.33 -6.08
N GLY A 89 -17.77 -2.95 -6.62
CA GLY A 89 -16.47 -3.32 -6.08
C GLY A 89 -15.40 -3.34 -7.14
N SER A 90 -14.29 -3.98 -6.82
CA SER A 90 -13.14 -4.12 -7.71
C SER A 90 -12.49 -5.48 -7.53
N LEU A 91 -11.65 -5.88 -8.49
CA LEU A 91 -10.74 -7.01 -8.29
C LEU A 91 -9.41 -6.45 -7.77
N TYR A 92 -9.10 -6.71 -6.51
CA TYR A 92 -7.81 -6.33 -5.94
C TYR A 92 -6.74 -7.30 -6.42
N VAL A 93 -5.63 -6.78 -6.97
CA VAL A 93 -4.50 -7.56 -7.46
C VAL A 93 -3.31 -7.34 -6.54
N ARG A 94 -2.69 -8.44 -6.12
CA ARG A 94 -1.58 -8.51 -5.18
C ARG A 94 -0.37 -9.17 -5.84
N PRO A 95 0.54 -8.38 -6.40
CA PRO A 95 1.89 -8.82 -6.72
C PRO A 95 2.71 -8.97 -5.43
N LEU A 96 3.52 -10.01 -5.36
CA LEU A 96 4.36 -10.36 -4.21
C LEU A 96 5.71 -10.84 -4.74
N LEU A 97 6.79 -10.30 -4.20
CA LEU A 97 8.17 -10.73 -4.42
C LEU A 97 8.74 -11.17 -3.08
N VAL A 98 9.12 -12.45 -2.96
CA VAL A 98 9.64 -13.04 -1.72
C VAL A 98 10.97 -13.74 -1.96
N GLY A 99 11.88 -13.65 -0.99
CA GLY A 99 13.08 -14.48 -0.97
C GLY A 99 12.70 -15.94 -0.65
N THR A 100 13.25 -16.87 -1.41
CA THR A 100 13.03 -18.32 -1.29
C THR A 100 14.36 -19.08 -1.28
N GLY A 101 14.30 -20.38 -1.03
CA GLY A 101 15.47 -21.26 -1.03
C GLY A 101 16.13 -21.44 0.35
N PRO A 102 17.02 -22.43 0.49
CA PRO A 102 17.57 -22.84 1.78
C PRO A 102 18.69 -21.89 2.24
N ILE A 103 18.40 -21.04 3.23
CA ILE A 103 19.41 -20.18 3.87
C ILE A 103 19.04 -19.91 5.33
N LEU A 104 20.00 -20.08 6.24
CA LEU A 104 19.84 -19.73 7.67
C LEU A 104 20.57 -18.43 8.04
N GLY A 105 21.61 -18.08 7.29
CA GLY A 105 22.42 -16.88 7.55
C GLY A 105 21.73 -15.57 7.16
N LEU A 106 22.23 -14.46 7.72
CA LEU A 106 21.79 -13.11 7.37
C LEU A 106 22.45 -12.65 6.06
N ALA A 107 21.90 -13.08 4.91
CA ALA A 107 22.35 -12.67 3.58
C ALA A 107 21.16 -12.63 2.60
N PRO A 108 21.26 -11.95 1.44
CA PRO A 108 20.26 -12.05 0.37
C PRO A 108 19.88 -13.52 0.09
N ALA A 109 18.60 -13.77 -0.21
CA ALA A 109 18.14 -15.12 -0.48
C ALA A 109 18.79 -15.66 -1.76
N PRO A 110 19.06 -16.98 -1.85
CA PRO A 110 19.64 -17.58 -3.05
C PRO A 110 18.64 -17.63 -4.21
N GLU A 111 17.34 -17.64 -3.90
CA GLU A 111 16.26 -17.67 -4.88
C GLU A 111 15.18 -16.63 -4.53
N TYR A 112 14.35 -16.29 -5.52
CA TYR A 112 13.25 -15.37 -5.35
C TYR A 112 12.04 -15.85 -6.14
N THR A 113 10.85 -15.69 -5.55
CA THR A 113 9.58 -15.98 -6.20
C THR A 113 8.79 -14.69 -6.37
N PHE A 114 8.48 -14.35 -7.63
CA PHE A 114 7.49 -13.34 -7.98
C PHE A 114 6.17 -14.03 -8.33
N LEU A 115 5.10 -13.66 -7.63
CA LEU A 115 3.77 -14.20 -7.86
C LEU A 115 2.73 -13.09 -7.83
N VAL A 116 1.63 -13.29 -8.54
CA VAL A 116 0.50 -12.36 -8.58
C VAL A 116 -0.78 -13.15 -8.32
N TYR A 117 -1.57 -12.71 -7.35
CA TYR A 117 -2.90 -13.25 -7.10
C TYR A 117 -3.93 -12.13 -7.01
N ALA A 118 -5.21 -12.48 -7.10
CA ALA A 118 -6.29 -11.52 -7.07
C ALA A 118 -7.45 -11.98 -6.17
N SER A 119 -8.18 -11.03 -5.61
CA SER A 119 -9.36 -11.28 -4.80
C SER A 119 -10.43 -10.20 -5.04
N PRO A 120 -11.70 -10.57 -5.23
CA PRO A 120 -12.77 -9.59 -5.33
C PRO A 120 -12.95 -8.87 -4.00
N VAL A 121 -13.01 -7.54 -4.05
CA VAL A 121 -13.23 -6.70 -2.87
C VAL A 121 -14.44 -5.79 -3.10
N ARG A 122 -15.21 -5.59 -2.03
CA ARG A 122 -16.27 -4.57 -2.01
C ARG A 122 -15.64 -3.18 -1.93
N ASN A 123 -16.43 -2.17 -2.26
CA ASN A 123 -16.07 -0.80 -1.92
C ASN A 123 -15.94 -0.69 -0.39
N TYR A 124 -14.90 0.02 0.05
CA TYR A 124 -14.61 0.21 1.47
C TYR A 124 -15.74 0.96 2.18
N PHE A 125 -16.37 1.87 1.43
CA PHE A 125 -17.48 2.71 1.85
C PHE A 125 -18.77 2.25 1.15
N LYS A 126 -19.69 1.66 1.91
CA LYS A 126 -20.97 1.16 1.38
C LYS A 126 -21.97 2.27 1.04
N ASP A 127 -21.95 3.38 1.80
CA ASP A 127 -23.00 4.42 1.78
C ASP A 127 -22.44 5.86 1.86
N GLY A 128 -21.24 6.09 1.34
CA GLY A 128 -20.52 7.37 1.45
C GLY A 128 -19.27 7.26 2.32
N THR A 129 -18.43 8.28 2.26
CA THR A 129 -17.14 8.31 2.96
C THR A 129 -17.33 8.46 4.47
N ALA A 130 -17.46 7.33 5.18
CA ALA A 130 -17.46 7.32 6.63
C ALA A 130 -16.10 7.90 7.12
N PRO A 131 -16.11 8.95 7.95
CA PRO A 131 -14.89 9.57 8.44
C PRO A 131 -14.07 8.60 9.29
N LEU A 132 -12.76 8.62 9.11
CA LEU A 132 -11.80 7.84 9.89
C LEU A 132 -11.47 8.57 11.18
N ASN A 133 -11.99 8.11 12.32
CA ASN A 133 -11.53 8.59 13.61
C ASN A 133 -10.17 7.97 13.97
N LEU A 134 -9.11 8.78 14.03
CA LEU A 134 -7.74 8.29 14.22
C LEU A 134 -7.23 8.48 15.65
N TYR A 135 -6.46 7.50 16.13
CA TYR A 135 -5.75 7.56 17.40
C TYR A 135 -4.29 7.96 17.18
N ILE A 136 -3.79 8.95 17.90
CA ILE A 136 -2.35 9.27 17.91
C ILE A 136 -1.70 8.42 19.00
N ASP A 137 -0.82 7.50 18.58
CA ASP A 137 -0.09 6.62 19.49
C ASP A 137 1.29 7.20 19.79
N GLU A 138 1.53 7.58 21.03
CA GLU A 138 2.82 8.13 21.49
C GLU A 138 3.86 7.04 21.79
N GLU A 139 3.43 5.79 22.00
CA GLU A 139 4.32 4.68 22.36
C GLU A 139 4.96 4.09 21.09
N PHE A 140 4.16 3.76 20.09
CA PHE A 140 4.63 3.08 18.88
C PHE A 140 5.06 4.06 17.78
N VAL A 141 6.09 3.68 17.03
CA VAL A 141 6.47 4.31 15.75
C VAL A 141 6.20 3.35 14.61
N ARG A 142 5.85 3.89 13.45
CA ARG A 142 5.69 3.11 12.23
C ARG A 142 7.03 2.80 11.56
N ALA A 143 7.90 3.80 11.50
CA ALA A 143 9.20 3.72 10.86
C ALA A 143 10.17 4.73 11.49
N SER A 144 11.47 4.53 11.26
CA SER A 144 12.53 5.44 11.70
C SER A 144 13.45 5.82 10.53
N PRO A 145 14.13 6.99 10.60
CA PRO A 145 15.14 7.37 9.61
C PRO A 145 16.21 6.29 9.45
N GLY A 146 16.62 6.02 8.21
CA GLY A 146 17.54 4.93 7.87
C GLY A 146 16.89 3.53 7.82
N GLY A 147 15.66 3.38 8.31
CA GLY A 147 14.88 2.15 8.23
C GLY A 147 14.37 1.82 6.81
N ALA A 148 13.33 1.00 6.75
CA ALA A 148 12.68 0.61 5.50
C ALA A 148 11.30 1.26 5.31
N GLY A 149 10.98 2.32 6.07
CA GLY A 149 9.63 2.91 6.13
C GLY A 149 9.05 3.31 4.77
N GLY A 150 9.87 3.88 3.89
CA GLY A 150 9.48 4.27 2.54
C GLY A 150 9.33 3.12 1.53
N VAL A 151 9.50 1.85 1.97
CA VAL A 151 9.37 0.65 1.13
C VAL A 151 8.13 -0.14 1.53
N LYS A 152 7.44 -0.72 0.53
CA LYS A 152 6.26 -1.57 0.74
C LYS A 152 6.64 -3.01 1.10
N THR A 153 7.43 -3.15 2.16
CA THR A 153 7.95 -4.43 2.68
C THR A 153 7.08 -4.96 3.80
N ILE A 154 6.95 -6.30 3.89
CA ILE A 154 6.24 -6.98 4.97
C ILE A 154 6.77 -6.61 6.37
N THR A 155 8.05 -6.24 6.46
CA THR A 155 8.72 -5.88 7.72
C THR A 155 8.13 -4.63 8.37
N ASN A 156 7.43 -3.78 7.61
CA ASN A 156 6.80 -2.56 8.12
C ASN A 156 5.37 -2.79 8.62
N TYR A 157 4.72 -3.90 8.26
CA TYR A 157 3.30 -4.10 8.54
C TYR A 157 3.04 -4.95 9.78
N ALA A 158 3.94 -5.86 10.15
CA ALA A 158 3.81 -6.63 11.39
C ALA A 158 3.96 -5.75 12.66
N PRO A 159 4.94 -4.82 12.75
CA PRO A 159 5.14 -4.02 13.97
C PRO A 159 3.96 -3.11 14.32
N VAL A 160 3.21 -2.62 13.32
CA VAL A 160 2.09 -1.69 13.53
C VAL A 160 0.83 -2.37 14.06
N LEU A 161 0.70 -3.71 13.95
CA LEU A 161 -0.52 -4.43 14.31
C LEU A 161 -0.93 -4.24 15.78
N LYS A 162 0.04 -4.13 16.70
CA LYS A 162 -0.25 -3.94 18.12
C LYS A 162 -0.88 -2.56 18.39
N ALA A 163 -0.36 -1.52 17.77
CA ALA A 163 -0.90 -0.16 17.88
C ALA A 163 -2.30 -0.07 17.26
N ILE A 164 -2.50 -0.67 16.07
CA ILE A 164 -3.82 -0.75 15.42
C ILE A 164 -4.84 -1.47 16.32
N SER A 165 -4.45 -2.59 16.94
CA SER A 165 -5.32 -3.32 17.86
C SER A 165 -5.72 -2.44 19.04
N ARG A 166 -4.76 -1.74 19.68
CA ARG A 166 -5.05 -0.84 20.81
C ARG A 166 -5.97 0.31 20.43
N ALA A 167 -5.78 0.91 19.26
CA ALA A 167 -6.65 1.97 18.75
C ALA A 167 -8.09 1.48 18.58
N LYS A 168 -8.25 0.28 17.99
CA LYS A 168 -9.57 -0.37 17.83
C LYS A 168 -10.22 -0.70 19.16
N ASP A 169 -9.47 -1.23 20.12
CA ASP A 169 -9.96 -1.53 21.48
C ASP A 169 -10.46 -0.25 22.20
N ARG A 170 -10.00 0.92 21.77
CA ARG A 170 -10.43 2.25 22.25
C ARG A 170 -11.52 2.91 21.40
N GLY A 171 -12.03 2.23 20.36
CA GLY A 171 -13.09 2.74 19.49
C GLY A 171 -12.62 3.61 18.32
N PHE A 172 -11.32 3.65 18.03
CA PHE A 172 -10.77 4.36 16.86
C PHE A 172 -10.64 3.43 15.64
N SER A 173 -10.72 4.02 14.45
CA SER A 173 -10.62 3.31 13.17
C SER A 173 -9.21 2.83 12.87
N ASP A 174 -8.21 3.67 13.13
CA ASP A 174 -6.80 3.40 12.83
C ASP A 174 -5.87 4.32 13.64
N VAL A 175 -4.55 4.19 13.43
CA VAL A 175 -3.52 4.98 14.11
C VAL A 175 -2.94 6.03 13.16
N LEU A 176 -2.86 7.28 13.62
CA LEU A 176 -2.06 8.34 13.00
C LEU A 176 -0.68 8.36 13.66
N TYR A 177 0.35 8.02 12.89
CA TYR A 177 1.72 7.96 13.37
C TYR A 177 2.43 9.31 13.26
N LEU A 178 3.21 9.62 14.29
CA LEU A 178 4.14 10.74 14.31
C LEU A 178 5.57 10.26 14.02
N ASP A 179 6.42 11.20 13.64
CA ASP A 179 7.83 10.95 13.34
C ASP A 179 8.57 10.35 14.54
N ALA A 180 9.41 9.36 14.29
CA ALA A 180 10.08 8.61 15.36
C ALA A 180 11.07 9.42 16.21
N VAL A 181 11.53 10.58 15.73
CA VAL A 181 12.60 11.36 16.36
C VAL A 181 12.03 12.39 17.31
N ASN A 182 11.13 13.25 16.82
CA ASN A 182 10.61 14.40 17.54
C ASN A 182 9.22 14.12 18.13
N ARG A 183 8.52 13.07 17.65
CA ARG A 183 7.14 12.76 18.04
C ARG A 183 6.21 13.96 17.86
N LYS A 184 6.43 14.74 16.80
CA LYS A 184 5.72 16.00 16.56
C LYS A 184 5.13 16.09 15.17
N TYR A 185 5.77 15.48 14.17
CA TYR A 185 5.38 15.65 12.78
C TYR A 185 4.54 14.46 12.31
N LEU A 186 3.45 14.74 11.59
CA LEU A 186 2.60 13.72 10.99
C LEU A 186 3.38 12.89 9.95
N GLU A 187 3.18 11.56 9.96
CA GLU A 187 3.72 10.67 8.94
C GLU A 187 2.63 9.97 8.13
N GLU A 188 2.03 8.91 8.67
CA GLU A 188 1.10 8.03 7.95
C GLU A 188 0.01 7.50 8.87
N VAL A 189 -1.04 6.97 8.23
CA VAL A 189 -2.15 6.28 8.90
C VAL A 189 -2.07 4.81 8.56
N SER A 190 -1.31 4.03 9.34
CA SER A 190 -0.98 2.59 9.17
C SER A 190 -0.60 2.09 7.76
N SER A 191 -1.53 2.18 6.81
CA SER A 191 -1.38 1.79 5.41
C SER A 191 -1.79 2.87 4.39
N CYS A 192 -2.06 4.10 4.84
CA CYS A 192 -2.51 5.23 4.04
C CYS A 192 -1.60 6.46 4.28
N ASN A 193 -1.49 7.32 3.26
CA ASN A 193 -0.88 8.64 3.40
C ASN A 193 -1.93 9.65 3.89
N ILE A 194 -1.53 10.66 4.64
CA ILE A 194 -2.40 11.73 5.15
C ILE A 194 -2.19 13.05 4.41
N PHE A 195 -3.26 13.83 4.32
CA PHE A 195 -3.32 15.17 3.77
C PHE A 195 -4.07 16.10 4.72
N ILE A 196 -3.65 17.36 4.76
CA ILE A 196 -4.37 18.46 5.41
C ILE A 196 -4.67 19.54 4.38
N VAL A 197 -5.82 20.20 4.52
CA VAL A 197 -6.25 21.31 3.68
C VAL A 197 -6.42 22.55 4.54
N LYS A 198 -5.90 23.68 4.06
CA LYS A 198 -6.14 25.00 4.66
C LYS A 198 -6.28 26.06 3.57
N GLY A 199 -7.48 26.61 3.41
CA GLY A 199 -7.82 27.51 2.30
C GLY A 199 -7.51 26.84 0.96
N ASN A 200 -6.69 27.50 0.13
CA ASN A 200 -6.26 26.96 -1.17
C ASN A 200 -5.01 26.07 -1.10
N ARG A 201 -4.57 25.65 0.10
CA ARG A 201 -3.36 24.85 0.29
C ARG A 201 -3.67 23.42 0.68
N ILE A 202 -3.08 22.47 -0.03
CA ILE A 202 -3.11 21.04 0.28
C ILE A 202 -1.70 20.61 0.67
N SER A 203 -1.52 20.17 1.92
CA SER A 203 -0.22 19.71 2.43
C SER A 203 -0.23 18.22 2.74
N THR A 204 0.89 17.54 2.51
CA THR A 204 1.11 16.14 2.91
C THR A 204 2.56 15.97 3.40
N PRO A 205 2.84 15.00 4.30
CA PRO A 205 4.20 14.72 4.74
C PRO A 205 5.15 14.49 3.55
N ALA A 206 6.30 15.18 3.56
CA ALA A 206 7.33 15.03 2.53
C ALA A 206 7.95 13.62 2.53
N ILE A 207 8.36 13.14 1.36
CA ILE A 207 9.02 11.83 1.25
C ILE A 207 10.47 11.94 1.75
N SER A 208 10.67 11.66 3.04
CA SER A 208 11.96 11.76 3.75
C SER A 208 12.52 10.39 4.20
N GLY A 209 12.13 9.32 3.52
CA GLY A 209 12.59 7.95 3.78
C GLY A 209 11.72 7.15 4.75
N THR A 210 10.94 7.80 5.60
CA THR A 210 9.93 7.17 6.47
C THR A 210 8.52 7.22 5.90
N ILE A 211 8.26 7.92 4.80
CA ILE A 211 6.94 7.97 4.16
C ILE A 211 6.90 7.03 2.96
N LEU A 212 5.90 6.15 2.89
CA LEU A 212 5.67 5.30 1.73
C LEU A 212 5.15 6.15 0.57
N GLN A 213 5.79 6.05 -0.57
CA GLN A 213 5.41 6.79 -1.78
C GLN A 213 4.11 6.22 -2.37
N GLY A 214 2.97 6.67 -1.85
CA GLY A 214 1.65 6.24 -2.32
C GLY A 214 1.35 6.67 -3.75
N ILE A 215 0.83 5.75 -4.56
CA ILE A 215 0.39 6.05 -5.94
C ILE A 215 -0.87 6.92 -5.90
N THR A 216 -1.79 6.66 -4.96
CA THR A 216 -2.95 7.52 -4.72
C THR A 216 -2.51 8.90 -4.24
N ARG A 217 -1.57 9.00 -3.29
CA ARG A 217 -0.94 10.26 -2.85
C ARG A 217 -0.41 11.05 -4.04
N LYS A 218 0.44 10.43 -4.88
CA LYS A 218 0.98 11.06 -6.09
C LYS A 218 -0.12 11.58 -7.01
N SER A 219 -1.16 10.78 -7.23
CA SER A 219 -2.28 11.15 -8.11
C SER A 219 -3.10 12.32 -7.54
N ILE A 220 -3.33 12.37 -6.23
CA ILE A 220 -4.00 13.51 -5.58
C ILE A 220 -3.16 14.78 -5.70
N LEU A 221 -1.84 14.71 -5.53
CA LEU A 221 -0.97 15.86 -5.70
C LEU A 221 -0.96 16.38 -7.15
N GLU A 222 -0.99 15.49 -8.14
CA GLU A 222 -1.12 15.86 -9.56
C GLU A 222 -2.46 16.55 -9.82
N ILE A 223 -3.58 15.92 -9.43
CA ILE A 223 -4.94 16.47 -9.61
C ILE A 223 -5.11 17.81 -8.89
N ALA A 224 -4.63 17.94 -7.66
CA ALA A 224 -4.72 19.18 -6.89
C ALA A 224 -4.06 20.35 -7.62
N ARG A 225 -2.88 20.14 -8.20
CA ARG A 225 -2.18 21.18 -8.99
C ARG A 225 -2.97 21.55 -10.23
N ASP A 226 -3.51 20.57 -10.95
CA ASP A 226 -4.32 20.79 -12.15
C ASP A 226 -5.60 21.60 -11.84
N HIS A 227 -6.10 21.51 -10.60
CA HIS A 227 -7.24 22.27 -10.10
C HIS A 227 -6.87 23.60 -9.41
N GLY A 228 -5.61 24.02 -9.42
CA GLY A 228 -5.17 25.32 -8.91
C GLY A 228 -4.89 25.40 -7.41
N TYR A 229 -4.85 24.27 -6.71
CA TYR A 229 -4.42 24.24 -5.31
C TYR A 229 -2.90 24.46 -5.19
N GLN A 230 -2.49 25.14 -4.13
CA GLN A 230 -1.09 25.20 -3.70
C GLN A 230 -0.73 23.89 -3.00
N VAL A 231 0.11 23.09 -3.64
CA VAL A 231 0.51 21.77 -3.13
C VAL A 231 1.85 21.87 -2.41
N GLU A 232 1.87 21.49 -1.13
CA GLU A 232 3.07 21.46 -0.28
C GLU A 232 3.39 20.04 0.20
N GLU A 233 4.58 19.54 -0.14
CA GLU A 233 5.15 18.35 0.48
C GLU A 233 6.12 18.81 1.57
N ARG A 234 5.70 18.78 2.84
CA ARG A 234 6.46 19.36 3.97
C ARG A 234 6.35 18.53 5.24
N ALA A 235 7.15 18.85 6.26
CA ALA A 235 6.88 18.39 7.61
C ALA A 235 5.65 19.12 8.18
N ILE A 236 4.73 18.38 8.80
CA ILE A 236 3.46 18.91 9.29
C ILE A 236 3.39 18.65 10.80
N PRO A 237 3.50 19.67 11.65
CA PRO A 237 3.26 19.52 13.09
C PRO A 237 1.88 18.95 13.37
N VAL A 238 1.76 18.13 14.41
CA VAL A 238 0.48 17.60 14.88
C VAL A 238 -0.53 18.71 15.23
N ASP A 239 -0.03 19.85 15.72
CA ASP A 239 -0.84 21.01 16.06
C ASP A 239 -1.57 21.60 14.84
N ASP A 240 -1.03 21.44 13.61
CA ASP A 240 -1.67 21.91 12.38
C ASP A 240 -3.03 21.19 12.13
N LEU A 241 -3.29 20.04 12.77
CA LEU A 241 -4.58 19.34 12.68
C LEU A 241 -5.73 20.17 13.26
N GLY A 242 -5.47 20.93 14.34
CA GLY A 242 -6.50 21.75 14.99
C GLY A 242 -6.95 22.94 14.15
N ASP A 243 -6.10 23.40 13.24
CA ASP A 243 -6.35 24.54 12.36
C ASP A 243 -6.77 24.13 10.95
N ALA A 244 -6.74 22.85 10.59
CA ALA A 244 -7.06 22.37 9.25
C ALA A 244 -8.56 22.53 8.93
N ASP A 245 -8.87 22.89 7.68
CA ASP A 245 -10.26 22.94 7.19
C ASP A 245 -10.76 21.53 6.83
N GLU A 246 -9.88 20.68 6.28
CA GLU A 246 -10.14 19.27 6.01
C GLU A 246 -8.90 18.41 6.26
N VAL A 247 -9.11 17.17 6.68
CA VAL A 247 -8.07 16.15 6.79
C VAL A 247 -8.55 14.88 6.10
N PHE A 248 -7.71 14.27 5.27
CA PHE A 248 -8.08 13.03 4.59
C PHE A 248 -6.89 12.10 4.36
N CYS A 249 -7.21 10.82 4.26
CA CYS A 249 -6.28 9.73 4.01
C CYS A 249 -6.42 9.21 2.59
N THR A 250 -5.32 8.71 2.02
CA THR A 250 -5.28 8.14 0.67
C THR A 250 -4.58 6.80 0.63
N GLY A 251 -5.10 5.89 -0.20
CA GLY A 251 -4.49 4.58 -0.42
C GLY A 251 -5.27 3.73 -1.42
N THR A 252 -4.66 2.70 -1.99
CA THR A 252 -5.32 1.84 -3.01
C THR A 252 -6.63 1.23 -2.48
N ALA A 253 -6.64 0.80 -1.21
CA ALA A 253 -7.79 0.14 -0.61
C ALA A 253 -8.97 1.09 -0.40
N VAL A 254 -8.71 2.26 0.18
CA VAL A 254 -9.73 3.25 0.61
C VAL A 254 -10.05 4.29 -0.46
N GLY A 255 -9.18 4.53 -1.44
CA GLY A 255 -9.29 5.67 -2.34
C GLY A 255 -8.93 6.95 -1.60
N VAL A 256 -9.94 7.80 -1.34
CA VAL A 256 -9.87 8.97 -0.48
C VAL A 256 -10.84 8.75 0.68
N ALA A 257 -10.37 8.94 1.91
CA ALA A 257 -11.15 8.77 3.12
C ALA A 257 -10.99 10.02 4.01
N PRO A 258 -12.05 10.79 4.27
CA PRO A 258 -11.99 11.89 5.23
C PRO A 258 -11.67 11.34 6.62
N ASN A 259 -11.00 12.16 7.43
CA ASN A 259 -10.79 11.93 8.86
C ASN A 259 -11.94 12.58 9.64
#